data_AF-A0A4T0VFB3-F1
#
_entry.id   AF-A0A4T0VFB3-F1
#
_cell.length_a   1.000
_cell.length_b   1.000
_cell.length_c   1.000
_cell.angle_alpha   90.00
_cell.angle_beta   90.00
_cell.angle_gamma   90.00
#
_symmetry.space_group_name_H-M   'P 1'
#
loop_
_entity.id
_entity.type
_entity.pdbx_description
1 polymer ?
#
loop_
_entity_poly.entity_id
_entity_poly.type
_entity_poly.pdbx_seq_one_letter_code
_entity_poly.pdbx_strand_id
1 'polypeptide(L)'
;MWGVPISGCPTLPATVGPGSLAVEHPIAKRILDESGLPVTYINSGATFIDNFWIQIRPVLAKKTLIWPEHRVPFIDPRDIGEVAARLFLSDNAKHIGAFHTMNNGHDWLTYREVADILSEVLGEPIGYEGDFEAFSGFYGPVMGPQTVQYLWNFFKYEESHEVMWSLNNFVERTLGRKPTTVKGWLLEHKEKLTQGPGGNGWASKQ
;
A
#
# COMPACT_ATOMS: atom_id res chain seq x y z
N MET A 1 -2.27 11.96 -7.17
CA MET A 1 -3.26 12.91 -7.73
C MET A 1 -4.29 13.34 -6.67
N TRP A 2 -3.86 13.79 -5.49
CA TRP A 2 -4.81 14.23 -4.45
C TRP A 2 -4.33 15.57 -3.92
N GLY A 3 -4.86 16.66 -4.49
CA GLY A 3 -4.43 18.04 -4.23
C GLY A 3 -4.42 19.00 -5.43
N VAL A 4 -4.73 18.54 -6.65
CA VAL A 4 -4.91 19.43 -7.82
C VAL A 4 -6.39 19.81 -7.91
N PRO A 5 -6.74 21.08 -8.23
CA PRO A 5 -8.11 21.49 -8.51
C PRO A 5 -8.78 20.54 -9.51
N ILE A 6 -10.03 20.18 -9.21
CA ILE A 6 -10.90 19.27 -9.98
C ILE A 6 -11.10 19.61 -11.47
N SER A 7 -10.58 20.74 -11.95
CA SER A 7 -10.60 21.12 -13.36
C SER A 7 -9.71 20.24 -14.26
N GLY A 8 -8.95 19.28 -13.72
CA GLY A 8 -8.05 18.42 -14.50
C GLY A 8 -7.93 16.96 -14.05
N CYS A 9 -8.85 16.44 -13.23
CA CYS A 9 -8.80 15.03 -12.82
C CYS A 9 -9.40 14.13 -13.93
N PRO A 10 -8.69 13.10 -14.42
CA PRO A 10 -9.31 12.06 -15.23
C PRO A 10 -10.45 11.45 -14.42
N THR A 11 -11.63 11.32 -15.03
CA THR A 11 -12.76 10.61 -14.43
C THR A 11 -12.30 9.24 -13.97
N LEU A 12 -12.49 8.93 -12.68
CA LEU A 12 -12.17 7.62 -12.14
C LEU A 12 -12.93 6.55 -12.94
N PRO A 13 -12.27 5.47 -13.39
CA PRO A 13 -12.95 4.42 -14.13
C PRO A 13 -14.10 3.85 -13.29
N ALA A 14 -15.31 3.75 -13.86
CA ALA A 14 -16.46 3.11 -13.18
C ALA A 14 -16.16 1.67 -12.72
N THR A 15 -15.09 1.08 -13.25
CA THR A 15 -14.60 -0.27 -13.01
C THR A 15 -13.89 -0.47 -11.65
N VAL A 16 -13.61 0.60 -10.88
CA VAL A 16 -13.05 0.48 -9.52
C VAL A 16 -14.12 0.22 -8.45
N GLY A 17 -15.40 0.42 -8.78
CA GLY A 17 -16.55 0.10 -7.93
C GLY A 17 -16.80 1.09 -6.76
N PRO A 18 -18.02 1.06 -6.18
CA PRO A 18 -18.37 1.79 -4.96
C PRO A 18 -17.56 1.27 -3.75
N GLY A 19 -17.22 2.15 -2.80
CA GLY A 19 -16.37 1.79 -1.66
C GLY A 19 -14.87 1.76 -1.95
N SER A 20 -14.44 2.08 -3.19
CA SER A 20 -13.02 2.16 -3.54
C SER A 20 -12.37 3.42 -2.98
N LEU A 21 -11.07 3.31 -2.66
CA LEU A 21 -10.29 4.41 -2.06
C LEU A 21 -10.34 5.70 -2.90
N ALA A 22 -10.34 5.55 -4.22
CA ALA A 22 -10.37 6.68 -5.15
C ALA A 22 -11.73 7.42 -5.12
N VAL A 23 -12.82 6.74 -4.76
CA VAL A 23 -14.16 7.34 -4.63
C VAL A 23 -14.38 7.90 -3.23
N GLU A 24 -14.07 7.12 -2.20
CA GLU A 24 -14.40 7.46 -0.82
C GLU A 24 -13.51 8.57 -0.24
N HIS A 25 -12.19 8.56 -0.54
CA HIS A 25 -11.28 9.56 0.03
C HIS A 25 -11.57 11.00 -0.43
N PRO A 26 -11.88 11.29 -1.71
CA PRO A 26 -12.30 12.64 -2.11
C PRO A 26 -13.61 13.09 -1.47
N ILE A 27 -14.57 12.18 -1.28
CA ILE A 27 -15.83 12.47 -0.59
C ILE A 27 -15.54 12.85 0.87
N ALA A 28 -14.77 12.03 1.58
CA ALA A 28 -14.38 12.30 2.96
C ALA A 28 -13.61 13.63 3.09
N LYS A 29 -12.66 13.89 2.17
CA LYS A 29 -11.93 15.15 2.15
C LYS A 29 -12.87 16.34 1.97
N ARG A 30 -13.82 16.27 1.03
CA ARG A 30 -14.79 17.36 0.81
C ARG A 30 -15.64 17.63 2.05
N ILE A 31 -16.15 16.58 2.69
CA ILE A 31 -16.92 16.72 3.95
C ILE A 31 -16.07 17.41 5.02
N LEU A 32 -14.79 17.04 5.15
CA LEU A 32 -13.87 17.63 6.11
C LEU A 32 -13.51 19.08 5.76
N ASP A 33 -13.30 19.41 4.49
CA ASP A 33 -13.07 20.79 4.03
C ASP A 33 -14.30 21.69 4.31
N GLU A 34 -15.52 21.17 4.09
CA GLU A 34 -16.78 21.88 4.32
C GLU A 34 -17.13 22.04 5.82
N SER A 35 -16.48 21.27 6.70
CA SER A 35 -16.77 21.27 8.15
C SER A 35 -16.27 22.53 8.89
N GLY A 36 -15.33 23.27 8.31
CA GLY A 36 -14.64 24.38 8.99
C GLY A 36 -13.68 23.94 10.11
N LEU A 37 -13.46 22.64 10.31
CA LEU A 37 -12.49 22.12 11.29
C LEU A 37 -11.04 22.31 10.81
N PRO A 38 -10.08 22.46 11.73
CA PRO A 38 -8.66 22.41 11.39
C PRO A 38 -8.25 20.96 11.09
N VAL A 39 -8.11 20.63 9.82
CA VAL A 39 -7.81 19.26 9.36
C VAL A 39 -6.42 19.17 8.75
N THR A 40 -5.66 18.13 9.09
CA THR A 40 -4.44 17.73 8.38
C THR A 40 -4.71 16.44 7.63
N TYR A 41 -4.39 16.39 6.33
CA TYR A 41 -4.63 15.19 5.52
C TYR A 41 -3.37 14.36 5.38
N ILE A 42 -3.50 13.07 5.69
CA ILE A 42 -2.45 12.05 5.51
C ILE A 42 -2.90 11.14 4.38
N ASN A 43 -2.11 11.07 3.32
CA ASN A 43 -2.33 10.20 2.18
C ASN A 43 -1.22 9.17 2.09
N SER A 44 -1.57 7.88 2.07
CA SER A 44 -0.60 6.84 1.72
C SER A 44 -0.42 6.82 0.20
N GLY A 45 0.71 7.31 -0.29
CA GLY A 45 1.09 7.20 -1.71
C GLY A 45 1.94 5.96 -1.97
N ALA A 46 1.62 4.87 -1.26
CA ALA A 46 2.43 3.66 -1.15
C ALA A 46 1.54 2.47 -0.76
N THR A 47 2.00 1.27 -1.10
CA THR A 47 1.47 0.03 -0.52
C THR A 47 2.01 -0.17 0.89
N PHE A 48 1.21 -0.77 1.77
CA PHE A 48 1.63 -1.08 3.13
C PHE A 48 2.50 -2.33 3.16
N ILE A 49 3.63 -2.24 3.85
CA ILE A 49 4.57 -3.37 3.96
C ILE A 49 3.93 -4.55 4.70
N ASP A 50 3.05 -4.31 5.67
CA ASP A 50 2.36 -5.37 6.41
C ASP A 50 1.31 -6.15 5.58
N ASN A 51 1.05 -5.75 4.32
CA ASN A 51 0.31 -6.58 3.37
C ASN A 51 1.02 -7.93 3.11
N PHE A 52 2.31 -8.07 3.44
CA PHE A 52 3.00 -9.35 3.42
C PHE A 52 2.34 -10.41 4.29
N TRP A 53 1.57 -10.06 5.34
CA TRP A 53 0.78 -11.04 6.09
C TRP A 53 -0.26 -11.78 5.23
N ILE A 54 -0.73 -11.15 4.16
CA ILE A 54 -1.70 -11.71 3.21
C ILE A 54 -0.95 -12.38 2.04
N GLN A 55 0.20 -11.85 1.65
CA GLN A 55 0.99 -12.31 0.49
C GLN A 55 1.95 -13.46 0.81
N ILE A 56 2.23 -13.76 2.08
CA ILE A 56 3.20 -14.79 2.45
C ILE A 56 2.68 -16.22 2.20
N ARG A 57 1.36 -16.43 2.22
CA ARG A 57 0.75 -17.76 1.97
C ARG A 57 1.18 -18.40 0.65
N PRO A 58 1.03 -17.74 -0.53
CA PRO A 58 1.47 -18.33 -1.79
C PRO A 58 2.99 -18.54 -1.82
N VAL A 59 3.77 -17.64 -1.21
CA VAL A 59 5.24 -17.75 -1.11
C VAL A 59 5.63 -19.03 -0.37
N LEU A 60 5.02 -19.33 0.77
CA LEU A 60 5.32 -20.56 1.52
C LEU A 60 4.80 -21.83 0.83
N ALA A 61 3.59 -21.77 0.26
CA ALA A 61 2.94 -22.94 -0.32
C ALA A 61 3.51 -23.34 -1.69
N LYS A 62 3.91 -22.37 -2.51
CA LYS A 62 4.29 -22.58 -3.92
C LYS A 62 5.70 -22.13 -4.24
N LYS A 63 6.41 -21.48 -3.31
CA LYS A 63 7.66 -20.76 -3.57
C LYS A 63 7.48 -19.70 -4.66
N THR A 64 6.31 -19.06 -4.69
CA THR A 64 5.95 -18.03 -5.67
C THR A 64 5.18 -16.91 -5.01
N LEU A 65 5.60 -15.67 -5.23
CA LEU A 65 4.79 -14.49 -4.94
C LEU A 65 3.76 -14.29 -6.05
N ILE A 66 2.48 -14.48 -5.72
CA ILE A 66 1.37 -14.26 -6.65
C ILE A 66 0.79 -12.87 -6.38
N TRP A 67 1.02 -11.91 -7.28
CA TRP A 67 0.47 -10.56 -7.14
C TRP A 67 0.53 -9.78 -8.46
N PRO A 68 -0.47 -8.93 -8.81
CA PRO A 68 -0.46 -8.19 -10.08
C PRO A 68 0.76 -7.29 -10.22
N GLU A 69 1.44 -7.35 -11.35
CA GLU A 69 2.66 -6.56 -11.59
C GLU A 69 2.34 -5.07 -11.70
N HIS A 70 3.12 -4.26 -10.98
CA HIS A 70 3.19 -2.81 -11.09
C HIS A 70 4.35 -2.31 -10.21
N ARG A 71 4.91 -1.13 -10.52
CA ARG A 71 5.89 -0.48 -9.64
C ARG A 71 5.17 0.44 -8.66
N VAL A 72 5.50 0.32 -7.37
CA VAL A 72 4.84 1.09 -6.30
C VAL A 72 5.82 1.40 -5.15
N PRO A 73 5.65 2.55 -4.46
CA PRO A 73 6.36 2.81 -3.23
C PRO A 73 5.84 1.96 -2.08
N PHE A 74 6.69 1.76 -1.07
CA PHE A 74 6.31 1.03 0.14
C PHE A 74 6.34 1.94 1.38
N ILE A 75 5.55 1.60 2.39
CA ILE A 75 5.57 2.28 3.68
C ILE A 75 5.14 1.32 4.80
N ASP A 76 5.84 1.38 5.94
CA ASP A 76 5.44 0.68 7.15
C ASP A 76 4.32 1.48 7.85
N PRO A 77 3.15 0.88 8.16
CA PRO A 77 2.10 1.56 8.91
C PRO A 77 2.56 2.12 10.27
N ARG A 78 3.60 1.55 10.88
CA ARG A 78 4.20 2.08 12.12
C ARG A 78 4.84 3.46 11.89
N ASP A 79 5.48 3.68 10.75
CA ASP A 79 6.04 4.98 10.38
C ASP A 79 4.92 6.01 10.14
N ILE A 80 3.81 5.60 9.51
CA ILE A 80 2.62 6.46 9.36
C ILE A 80 2.06 6.84 10.74
N GLY A 81 1.92 5.87 11.65
CA GLY A 81 1.42 6.10 13.00
C GLY A 81 2.28 7.11 13.78
N GLU A 82 3.61 6.98 13.69
CA GLU A 82 4.53 7.92 14.32
C GLU A 82 4.45 9.32 13.68
N VAL A 83 4.38 9.41 12.34
CA VAL A 83 4.18 10.69 11.65
C VAL A 83 2.86 11.34 12.05
N ALA A 84 1.77 10.58 12.12
CA ALA A 84 0.47 11.08 12.55
C ALA A 84 0.53 11.63 13.98
N ALA A 85 1.17 10.91 14.91
CA ALA A 85 1.36 11.38 16.28
C ALA A 85 2.18 12.68 16.35
N ARG A 86 3.26 12.80 15.57
CA ARG A 86 4.08 14.01 15.50
C ARG A 86 3.33 15.20 14.92
N LEU A 87 2.54 14.98 13.86
CA LEU A 87 1.68 16.01 13.28
C LEU A 87 0.61 16.47 14.26
N PHE A 88 0.01 15.53 15.01
CA PHE A 88 -1.00 15.83 16.00
C PHE A 88 -0.47 16.66 17.18
N LEU A 89 0.80 16.43 17.56
CA LEU A 89 1.47 17.15 18.65
C LEU A 89 2.25 18.39 18.20
N SER A 90 2.30 18.67 16.90
CA SER A 90 3.06 19.78 16.32
C SER A 90 2.40 21.13 16.60
N ASP A 91 3.19 22.10 17.04
CA ASP A 91 2.78 23.51 17.18
C ASP A 91 2.80 24.30 15.85
N ASN A 92 3.39 23.71 14.79
CA ASN A 92 3.44 24.31 13.47
C ASN A 92 2.06 24.28 12.78
N ALA A 93 1.32 25.39 12.88
CA ALA A 93 0.01 25.58 12.27
C ALA A 93 -0.01 25.40 10.74
N LYS A 94 1.14 25.40 10.04
CA LYS A 94 1.22 25.16 8.59
C LYS A 94 0.77 23.76 8.16
N HIS A 95 0.63 22.82 9.10
CA HIS A 95 0.07 21.50 8.79
C HIS A 95 -1.47 21.54 8.66
N ILE A 96 -2.13 22.54 9.23
CA ILE A 96 -3.58 22.72 9.10
C ILE A 96 -3.92 23.06 7.65
N GLY A 97 -4.88 22.31 7.08
CA GLY A 97 -5.28 22.36 5.68
C GLY A 97 -4.30 21.65 4.73
N ALA A 98 -3.14 21.21 5.20
CA ALA A 98 -2.13 20.62 4.36
C ALA A 98 -2.45 19.16 4.00
N PHE A 99 -1.95 18.74 2.84
CA PHE A 99 -2.09 17.38 2.30
C PHE A 99 -0.72 16.73 2.14
N HIS A 100 -0.41 15.78 3.02
CA HIS A 100 0.89 15.12 3.07
C HIS A 100 0.80 13.72 2.47
N THR A 101 1.52 13.49 1.37
CA THR A 101 1.65 12.15 0.78
C THR A 101 2.83 11.43 1.40
N MET A 102 2.61 10.20 1.87
CA MET A 102 3.60 9.38 2.57
C MET A 102 4.04 8.20 1.72
N ASN A 103 5.36 8.04 1.63
CA ASN A 103 6.04 6.81 1.25
C ASN A 103 7.39 6.77 1.98
N ASN A 104 8.09 5.64 1.96
CA ASN A 104 9.36 5.52 2.68
C ASN A 104 10.53 6.25 1.99
N GLY A 105 10.32 6.71 0.75
CA GLY A 105 11.26 7.54 0.00
C GLY A 105 12.41 6.78 -0.67
N HIS A 106 12.43 5.45 -0.59
CA HIS A 106 13.54 4.66 -1.14
C HIS A 106 13.11 3.33 -1.80
N ASP A 107 12.09 2.64 -1.28
CA ASP A 107 11.59 1.42 -1.92
C ASP A 107 10.54 1.77 -2.95
N TRP A 108 10.97 1.93 -4.20
CA TRP A 108 10.09 2.05 -5.36
C TRP A 108 10.26 0.80 -6.21
N LEU A 109 9.48 -0.24 -5.92
CA LEU A 109 9.74 -1.61 -6.35
C LEU A 109 8.61 -2.16 -7.21
N THR A 110 8.95 -3.04 -8.14
CA THR A 110 8.05 -3.99 -8.81
C THR A 110 7.84 -5.21 -7.93
N TYR A 111 6.77 -5.98 -8.15
CA TYR A 111 6.53 -7.20 -7.37
C TYR A 111 7.52 -8.32 -7.73
N ARG A 112 8.12 -8.29 -8.93
CA ARG A 112 9.28 -9.12 -9.24
C ARG A 112 10.49 -8.80 -8.36
N GLU A 113 10.85 -7.52 -8.22
CA GLU A 113 11.94 -7.08 -7.31
C GLU A 113 11.62 -7.46 -5.85
N VAL A 114 10.34 -7.43 -5.45
CA VAL A 114 9.92 -7.92 -4.12
C VAL A 114 10.13 -9.43 -3.97
N ALA A 115 9.88 -10.23 -5.01
CA ALA A 115 10.16 -11.67 -4.98
C ALA A 115 11.67 -11.97 -4.85
N ASP A 116 12.53 -11.15 -5.47
CA ASP A 116 13.98 -11.25 -5.29
C ASP A 116 14.38 -10.96 -3.82
N ILE A 117 13.81 -9.91 -3.21
CA ILE A 117 14.04 -9.60 -1.78
C ILE A 117 13.55 -10.75 -0.88
N LEU A 118 12.38 -11.33 -1.17
CA LEU A 118 11.88 -12.50 -0.44
C LEU A 118 12.83 -13.69 -0.57
N SER A 119 13.40 -13.93 -1.76
CA SER A 119 14.38 -14.99 -1.99
C SER A 119 15.61 -14.81 -1.10
N GLU A 120 16.15 -13.60 -1.05
CA GLU A 120 17.29 -13.26 -0.18
C GLU A 120 16.96 -13.44 1.30
N VAL A 121 15.81 -12.94 1.75
CA VAL A 121 15.42 -12.97 3.16
C VAL A 121 15.13 -14.40 3.62
N LEU A 122 14.45 -15.19 2.80
CA LEU A 122 14.06 -16.57 3.15
C LEU A 122 15.23 -17.54 2.97
N GLY A 123 16.17 -17.25 2.07
CA GLY A 123 17.34 -18.09 1.78
C GLY A 123 17.02 -19.23 0.81
N GLU A 124 15.98 -19.07 -0.01
CA GLU A 124 15.56 -20.04 -1.03
C GLU A 124 14.94 -19.30 -2.23
N PRO A 125 14.97 -19.85 -3.46
CA PRO A 125 14.39 -19.18 -4.62
C PRO A 125 12.87 -19.01 -4.50
N ILE A 126 12.40 -17.77 -4.64
CA ILE A 126 10.97 -17.41 -4.73
C ILE A 126 10.69 -16.87 -6.13
N GLY A 127 9.83 -17.57 -6.87
CA GLY A 127 9.33 -17.11 -8.16
C GLY A 127 8.34 -15.96 -8.02
N TYR A 128 7.96 -15.38 -9.16
CA TYR A 128 6.94 -14.35 -9.24
C TYR A 128 5.92 -14.70 -10.32
N GLU A 129 4.62 -14.57 -10.01
CA GLU A 129 3.52 -14.74 -10.95
C GLU A 129 2.55 -13.57 -10.85
N GLY A 130 2.29 -12.92 -11.98
CA GLY A 130 1.60 -11.63 -12.06
C GLY A 130 0.33 -11.64 -12.88
N ASP A 131 -0.05 -12.78 -13.46
CA ASP A 131 -1.24 -12.89 -14.29
C ASP A 131 -2.55 -12.92 -13.47
N PHE A 132 -3.67 -12.65 -14.17
CA PHE A 132 -4.99 -12.63 -13.53
C PHE A 132 -5.47 -14.03 -13.14
N GLU A 133 -5.11 -15.07 -13.90
CA GLU A 133 -5.51 -16.46 -13.66
C GLU A 133 -4.97 -16.96 -12.31
N ALA A 134 -3.68 -16.75 -12.05
CA ALA A 134 -3.01 -17.08 -10.80
C ALA A 134 -3.51 -16.23 -9.64
N PHE A 135 -3.65 -14.91 -9.84
CA PHE A 135 -4.17 -14.01 -8.81
C PHE A 135 -5.61 -14.39 -8.42
N SER A 136 -6.49 -14.59 -9.40
CA SER A 136 -7.89 -14.96 -9.18
C SER A 136 -8.03 -16.38 -8.63
N GLY A 137 -7.26 -17.33 -9.15
CA GLY A 137 -7.26 -18.71 -8.65
C GLY A 137 -6.78 -18.82 -7.20
N PHE A 138 -5.86 -17.96 -6.77
CA PHE A 138 -5.36 -17.98 -5.39
C PHE A 138 -6.25 -17.18 -4.42
N TYR A 139 -6.62 -15.95 -4.77
CA TYR A 139 -7.35 -15.04 -3.86
C TYR A 139 -8.87 -15.13 -3.99
N GLY A 140 -9.39 -15.57 -5.15
CA GLY A 140 -10.82 -15.69 -5.44
C GLY A 140 -11.60 -16.56 -4.45
N PRO A 141 -11.09 -17.74 -4.03
CA PRO A 141 -11.77 -18.58 -3.05
C PRO A 141 -11.98 -17.91 -1.68
N VAL A 142 -11.14 -16.93 -1.32
CA VAL A 142 -11.19 -16.24 -0.01
C VAL A 142 -11.95 -14.91 -0.10
N MET A 143 -11.74 -14.15 -1.18
CA MET A 143 -12.29 -12.78 -1.32
C MET A 143 -13.57 -12.72 -2.16
N GLY A 144 -13.88 -13.76 -2.92
CA GLY A 144 -14.92 -13.78 -3.93
C GLY A 144 -14.48 -13.16 -5.27
N PRO A 145 -15.06 -13.63 -6.40
CA PRO A 145 -14.60 -13.26 -7.74
C PRO A 145 -14.79 -11.77 -8.07
N GLN A 146 -15.84 -11.13 -7.55
CA GLN A 146 -16.09 -9.71 -7.79
C GLN A 146 -15.02 -8.83 -7.11
N THR A 147 -14.69 -9.12 -5.85
CA THR A 147 -13.65 -8.41 -5.10
C THR A 147 -12.29 -8.51 -5.78
N VAL A 148 -11.93 -9.72 -6.22
CA VAL A 148 -10.68 -9.95 -6.96
C VAL A 148 -10.65 -9.15 -8.26
N GLN A 149 -11.74 -9.11 -9.01
CA GLN A 149 -11.81 -8.32 -10.24
C GLN A 149 -11.62 -6.82 -9.96
N TYR A 150 -12.24 -6.29 -8.90
CA TYR A 150 -12.06 -4.89 -8.52
C TYR A 150 -10.63 -4.57 -8.08
N LEU A 151 -10.01 -5.45 -7.28
CA LEU A 151 -8.60 -5.31 -6.90
C LEU A 151 -7.68 -5.35 -8.12
N TRP A 152 -7.91 -6.29 -9.04
CA TRP A 152 -7.15 -6.35 -10.29
C TRP A 152 -7.25 -5.04 -11.09
N ASN A 153 -8.48 -4.53 -11.28
CA ASN A 153 -8.70 -3.26 -11.97
C ASN A 153 -8.01 -2.09 -11.26
N PHE A 154 -8.01 -2.07 -9.93
CA PHE A 154 -7.31 -1.08 -9.13
C PHE A 154 -5.79 -1.14 -9.36
N PHE A 155 -5.16 -2.31 -9.29
CA PHE A 155 -3.72 -2.43 -9.55
C PHE A 155 -3.33 -2.08 -10.98
N LYS A 156 -4.18 -2.38 -11.97
CA LYS A 156 -3.98 -1.92 -13.36
C LYS A 156 -4.15 -0.41 -13.53
N TYR A 157 -5.01 0.20 -12.73
CA TYR A 157 -5.06 1.64 -12.63
C TYR A 157 -3.76 2.21 -12.02
N GLU A 158 -3.25 1.63 -10.93
CA GLU A 158 -1.98 2.06 -10.32
C GLU A 158 -0.81 1.94 -11.31
N GLU A 159 -0.71 0.82 -12.03
CA GLU A 159 0.29 0.57 -13.07
C GLU A 159 0.26 1.65 -14.16
N SER A 160 -0.92 1.95 -14.70
CA SER A 160 -1.08 2.98 -15.75
C SER A 160 -0.83 4.41 -15.25
N HIS A 161 -0.71 4.62 -13.94
CA HIS A 161 -0.50 5.93 -13.31
C HIS A 161 0.77 5.97 -12.46
N GLU A 162 1.77 5.11 -12.76
CA GLU A 162 2.98 4.93 -11.97
C GLU A 162 3.67 6.23 -11.53
N VAL A 163 3.73 7.22 -12.43
CA VAL A 163 4.33 8.55 -12.19
C VAL A 163 3.71 9.27 -10.98
N MET A 164 2.44 8.99 -10.68
CA MET A 164 1.72 9.58 -9.55
C MET A 164 2.23 9.08 -8.19
N TRP A 165 3.00 7.99 -8.17
CA TRP A 165 3.56 7.37 -6.97
C TRP A 165 5.04 7.72 -6.79
N SER A 166 5.42 8.95 -7.13
CA SER A 166 6.80 9.42 -6.99
C SER A 166 7.28 9.35 -5.54
N LEU A 167 8.53 8.93 -5.35
CA LEU A 167 9.20 8.96 -4.05
C LEU A 167 9.24 10.36 -3.46
N ASN A 168 9.11 10.47 -2.15
CA ASN A 168 9.27 11.71 -1.41
C ASN A 168 10.00 11.48 -0.08
N ASN A 169 10.34 12.55 0.64
CA ASN A 169 11.05 12.48 1.92
C ASN A 169 10.23 13.05 3.08
N PHE A 170 8.90 13.12 2.97
CA PHE A 170 8.06 13.70 4.01
C PHE A 170 8.13 12.88 5.31
N VAL A 171 8.05 11.56 5.19
CA VAL A 171 8.13 10.64 6.33
C VAL A 171 9.50 10.77 6.99
N GLU A 172 10.60 10.68 6.23
CA GLU A 172 11.96 10.83 6.77
C GLU A 172 12.15 12.16 7.52
N ARG A 173 11.76 13.29 6.91
CA ARG A 173 11.90 14.60 7.54
C ARG A 173 11.07 14.74 8.81
N THR A 174 9.87 14.17 8.83
CA THR A 174 8.99 14.25 10.00
C THR A 174 9.47 13.34 11.12
N LEU A 175 10.01 12.17 10.79
CA LEU A 175 10.56 11.21 11.75
C LEU A 175 11.96 11.59 12.28
N GLY A 176 12.76 12.32 11.49
CA GLY A 176 14.17 12.57 11.81
C GLY A 176 15.04 11.31 11.73
N ARG A 177 14.54 10.24 11.11
CA ARG A 177 15.24 8.99 10.83
C ARG A 177 14.79 8.43 9.48
N LYS A 178 15.57 7.52 8.92
CA LYS A 178 15.14 6.76 7.73
C LYS A 178 13.89 5.92 8.08
N PRO A 179 12.85 5.93 7.23
CA PRO A 179 11.71 5.03 7.39
C PRO A 179 12.11 3.58 7.11
N THR A 180 11.27 2.64 7.52
CA THR A 180 11.51 1.20 7.37
C THR A 180 11.54 0.80 5.88
N THR A 181 12.51 -0.04 5.52
CA THR A 181 12.62 -0.68 4.20
C THR A 181 11.82 -1.98 4.15
N VAL A 182 11.40 -2.42 2.97
CA VAL A 182 10.78 -3.73 2.73
C VAL A 182 11.66 -4.86 3.25
N LYS A 183 12.96 -4.85 2.89
CA LYS A 183 13.92 -5.87 3.36
C LYS A 183 14.08 -5.86 4.88
N GLY A 184 14.18 -4.67 5.49
CA GLY A 184 14.29 -4.52 6.94
C GLY A 184 13.07 -5.07 7.68
N TRP A 185 11.87 -4.74 7.20
CA TRP A 185 10.63 -5.25 7.78
C TRP A 185 10.50 -6.77 7.64
N LEU A 186 10.84 -7.32 6.47
CA LEU A 186 10.81 -8.76 6.22
C LEU A 186 11.80 -9.52 7.12
N LEU A 187 13.02 -8.99 7.34
CA LEU A 187 13.99 -9.56 8.27
C LEU A 187 13.47 -9.54 9.71
N GLU A 188 12.88 -8.43 10.14
CA GLU A 188 12.28 -8.30 11.48
C GLU A 188 11.16 -9.31 11.72
N HIS A 189 10.34 -9.59 10.70
CA HIS A 189 9.14 -10.43 10.83
C HIS A 189 9.32 -11.87 10.32
N LYS A 190 10.51 -12.24 9.82
CA LYS A 190 10.79 -13.52 9.15
C LYS A 190 10.28 -14.73 9.92
N GLU A 191 10.58 -14.82 11.22
CA GLU A 191 10.18 -15.97 12.05
C GLU A 191 8.65 -16.09 12.13
N LYS A 192 7.95 -14.98 12.39
CA LYS A 192 6.49 -14.97 12.50
C LYS A 192 5.81 -15.25 11.16
N LEU A 193 6.37 -14.73 10.07
CA LEU A 193 5.89 -14.98 8.71
C LEU A 193 6.00 -16.45 8.30
N THR A 194 7.01 -17.17 8.82
CA THR A 194 7.31 -18.56 8.44
C THR A 194 6.76 -19.61 9.40
N GLN A 195 6.51 -19.26 10.68
CA GLN A 195 6.09 -20.21 11.72
C GLN A 195 4.59 -20.18 12.05
N GLY A 196 3.85 -19.16 11.63
CA GLY A 196 2.41 -19.02 11.88
C GLY A 196 1.55 -19.29 10.65
N PRO A 197 0.24 -19.56 10.82
CA PRO A 197 -0.70 -19.51 9.70
C PRO A 197 -0.80 -18.05 9.26
N GLY A 198 0.13 -17.56 8.43
CA GLY A 198 0.22 -16.17 8.00
C GLY A 198 -1.17 -15.61 7.72
N GLY A 199 -1.65 -14.69 8.55
CA GLY A 199 -3.07 -14.46 8.64
C GLY A 199 -3.40 -13.20 9.42
N ASN A 200 -3.63 -12.12 8.68
CA ASN A 200 -4.55 -11.09 9.16
C ASN A 200 -5.93 -11.76 9.33
N GLY A 201 -6.63 -11.48 10.44
CA GLY A 201 -7.84 -12.19 10.88
C GLY A 201 -9.00 -12.31 9.87
N TRP A 202 -8.96 -11.57 8.76
CA TRP A 202 -9.89 -11.72 7.64
C TRP A 202 -9.41 -12.72 6.56
N ALA A 203 -8.09 -12.87 6.38
CA ALA A 203 -7.44 -13.82 5.45
C ALA A 203 -7.13 -15.18 6.11
N SER A 204 -7.29 -15.29 7.43
CA SER A 204 -7.03 -16.50 8.21
C SER A 204 -8.21 -17.48 8.30
N LYS A 205 -9.32 -17.22 7.60
CA LYS A 205 -10.43 -18.18 7.50
C LYS A 205 -10.07 -19.28 6.49
N GLN A 206 -9.27 -20.24 6.94
CA GLN A 206 -9.24 -21.60 6.44
C GLN A 206 -9.57 -22.54 7.59
#